data_AF-A0A418VL53-F1
#
_entry.id   AF-A0A418VL53-F1
#
_cell.length_a   1.000
_cell.length_b   1.000
_cell.length_c   1.000
_cell.angle_alpha   90.00
_cell.angle_beta   90.00
_cell.angle_gamma   90.00
#
_symmetry.space_group_name_H-M   'P 1'
#
loop_
_entity.id
_entity.type
_entity.pdbx_description
1 polymer ?
#
loop_
_entity_poly.entity_id
_entity_poly.type
_entity_poly.pdbx_seq_one_letter_code
_entity_poly.pdbx_strand_id
1 'polypeptide(L)'
;MIHLYHVGAPDSDDPIHIFGAGRGGEALFEALLAAGYRVASFVDTEKTGAFAGLPIIPTADFVRAADRNSRILLASQHWPEAADTLAAFGFTDVRNAYPVICQRLGIPDSTWKRRWRARLLAGGIVGGLAASYGLVVAVRIAAGF
;
A
#
# COMPACT_ATOMS: atom_id res chain seq x y z
N MET A 1 -1.78 17.75 -10.67
CA MET A 1 -1.24 16.50 -11.22
C MET A 1 -0.67 15.70 -10.05
N ILE A 2 -1.34 14.62 -9.64
CA ILE A 2 -0.84 13.76 -8.54
C ILE A 2 0.25 12.90 -9.15
N HIS A 3 1.45 12.97 -8.60
CA HIS A 3 2.52 12.15 -9.09
C HIS A 3 2.53 10.81 -8.36
N LEU A 4 1.99 9.77 -9.02
CA LEU A 4 2.03 8.38 -8.59
C LEU A 4 3.43 7.77 -8.81
N TYR A 5 4.52 8.51 -8.55
CA TYR A 5 5.90 8.06 -8.75
C TYR A 5 6.21 6.74 -8.01
N HIS A 6 5.40 6.40 -7.03
CA HIS A 6 5.55 5.20 -6.23
C HIS A 6 4.75 4.01 -6.75
N VAL A 7 4.01 4.08 -7.86
CA VAL A 7 3.17 2.94 -8.34
C VAL A 7 3.80 2.14 -9.49
N GLY A 8 4.87 2.64 -10.12
CA GLY A 8 5.46 2.02 -11.32
C GLY A 8 4.72 2.49 -12.59
N ALA A 9 5.07 2.01 -13.79
CA ALA A 9 4.37 2.41 -15.02
C ALA A 9 2.98 1.78 -15.14
N PRO A 10 1.99 2.45 -15.77
CA PRO A 10 0.62 1.94 -15.93
C PRO A 10 0.50 0.76 -16.90
N ASP A 11 1.44 0.59 -17.82
CA ASP A 11 1.41 -0.46 -18.85
C ASP A 11 2.02 -1.80 -18.40
N SER A 12 2.39 -1.94 -17.12
CA SER A 12 2.77 -3.27 -16.62
C SER A 12 1.53 -4.15 -16.56
N ASP A 13 1.56 -5.30 -17.23
CA ASP A 13 0.49 -6.32 -17.17
C ASP A 13 0.27 -6.85 -15.73
N ASP A 14 1.15 -6.51 -14.79
CA ASP A 14 1.06 -6.91 -13.39
C ASP A 14 -0.20 -6.31 -12.72
N PRO A 15 -1.10 -7.16 -12.21
CA PRO A 15 -2.32 -6.69 -11.55
C PRO A 15 -1.99 -5.94 -10.26
N ILE A 16 -2.56 -4.74 -10.09
CA ILE A 16 -2.48 -3.99 -8.84
C ILE A 16 -3.58 -4.45 -7.89
N HIS A 17 -3.20 -4.73 -6.65
CA HIS A 17 -4.10 -5.05 -5.55
C HIS A 17 -4.07 -3.94 -4.50
N ILE A 18 -5.22 -3.48 -4.04
CA ILE A 18 -5.33 -2.44 -3.02
C ILE A 18 -5.63 -3.09 -1.67
N PHE A 19 -4.76 -2.89 -0.69
CA PHE A 19 -4.97 -3.39 0.67
C PHE A 19 -5.77 -2.37 1.50
N GLY A 20 -7.06 -2.65 1.71
CA GLY A 20 -8.03 -1.85 2.46
C GLY A 20 -9.23 -1.44 1.61
N ALA A 21 -10.39 -2.05 1.86
CA ALA A 21 -11.66 -1.76 1.16
C ALA A 21 -12.49 -0.70 1.92
N GLY A 22 -11.89 0.47 2.17
CA GLY A 22 -12.53 1.62 2.82
C GLY A 22 -12.40 2.91 2.01
N ARG A 23 -12.72 4.07 2.61
CA ARG A 23 -12.62 5.38 1.92
C ARG A 23 -11.22 5.67 1.37
N GLY A 24 -10.17 5.22 2.07
CA GLY A 24 -8.79 5.36 1.59
C GLY A 24 -8.52 4.52 0.35
N GLY A 25 -8.98 3.27 0.33
CA GLY A 25 -8.87 2.38 -0.83
C GLY A 25 -9.68 2.88 -2.01
N GLU A 26 -10.89 3.39 -1.79
CA GLU A 26 -11.72 4.01 -2.83
C GLU A 26 -11.04 5.23 -3.45
N ALA A 27 -10.55 6.15 -2.64
CA ALA A 27 -9.84 7.33 -3.13
C ALA A 27 -8.58 6.96 -3.94
N LEU A 28 -7.85 5.92 -3.51
CA LEU A 28 -6.71 5.40 -4.25
C LEU A 28 -7.14 4.74 -5.57
N PHE A 29 -8.19 3.93 -5.55
CA PHE A 29 -8.74 3.27 -6.74
C PHE A 29 -9.12 4.29 -7.82
N GLU A 30 -9.84 5.35 -7.45
CA GLU A 30 -10.17 6.42 -8.39
C GLU A 30 -8.93 7.12 -8.94
N ALA A 31 -7.91 7.36 -8.10
CA ALA A 31 -6.68 8.00 -8.54
C ALA A 31 -5.89 7.13 -9.53
N LEU A 32 -5.88 5.81 -9.32
CA LEU A 32 -5.25 4.84 -10.20
C LEU A 32 -5.99 4.75 -11.54
N LEU A 33 -7.32 4.64 -11.50
CA LEU A 33 -8.15 4.58 -12.70
C LEU A 33 -7.99 5.85 -13.54
N ALA A 34 -8.02 7.03 -12.92
CA ALA A 34 -7.80 8.30 -13.61
C ALA A 34 -6.40 8.44 -14.22
N ALA A 35 -5.42 7.69 -13.71
CA ALA A 35 -4.06 7.63 -14.23
C ALA A 35 -3.82 6.46 -15.20
N GLY A 36 -4.87 5.72 -15.57
CA GLY A 36 -4.80 4.63 -16.54
C GLY A 36 -4.34 3.28 -15.99
N TYR A 37 -4.19 3.15 -14.67
CA TYR A 37 -3.83 1.86 -14.07
C TYR A 37 -5.04 0.94 -13.96
N ARG A 38 -4.79 -0.35 -14.12
CA ARG A 38 -5.78 -1.40 -13.87
C ARG A 38 -5.63 -1.96 -12.46
N VAL A 39 -6.72 -1.91 -11.69
CA VAL A 39 -6.80 -2.54 -10.36
C VAL A 39 -7.57 -3.85 -10.49
N ALA A 40 -7.00 -4.93 -9.95
CA ALA A 40 -7.57 -6.26 -10.05
C ALA A 40 -8.52 -6.58 -8.88
N SER A 41 -8.16 -6.19 -7.66
CA SER A 41 -8.97 -6.48 -6.47
C SER A 41 -8.65 -5.55 -5.30
N PHE A 42 -9.56 -5.55 -4.34
CA PHE A 42 -9.27 -5.11 -2.98
C PHE A 42 -8.88 -6.31 -2.12
N VAL A 43 -8.05 -6.08 -1.11
CA VAL A 43 -7.69 -7.05 -0.08
C VAL A 43 -8.07 -6.46 1.26
N ASP A 44 -8.81 -7.20 2.08
CA ASP A 44 -9.28 -6.71 3.37
C ASP A 44 -9.28 -7.84 4.41
N THR A 45 -9.13 -7.50 5.68
CA THR A 45 -9.15 -8.48 6.79
C THR A 45 -10.55 -8.72 7.31
N GLU A 46 -11.45 -7.75 7.18
CA GLU A 46 -12.77 -7.76 7.79
C GLU A 46 -13.89 -7.87 6.76
N LYS A 47 -13.65 -7.40 5.53
CA LYS A 47 -14.67 -7.33 4.48
C LYS A 47 -14.51 -8.43 3.42
N THR A 48 -15.63 -8.84 2.85
CA THR A 48 -15.73 -9.79 1.74
C THR A 48 -16.76 -9.31 0.71
N GLY A 49 -16.82 -9.93 -0.47
CA GLY A 49 -17.78 -9.58 -1.53
C GLY A 49 -17.17 -8.67 -2.59
N ALA A 50 -17.81 -7.54 -2.88
CA ALA A 50 -17.35 -6.61 -3.91
C ALA A 50 -17.32 -5.15 -3.41
N PHE A 51 -16.36 -4.37 -3.90
CA PHE A 51 -16.19 -2.95 -3.60
C PHE A 51 -15.75 -2.22 -4.86
N ALA A 52 -16.41 -1.09 -5.19
CA ALA A 52 -16.18 -0.35 -6.43
C ALA A 52 -16.20 -1.22 -7.71
N GLY A 53 -17.06 -2.25 -7.73
CA GLY A 53 -17.17 -3.19 -8.86
C GLY A 53 -16.04 -4.23 -8.95
N LEU A 54 -15.11 -4.26 -8.00
CA LEU A 54 -14.03 -5.24 -7.93
C LEU A 54 -14.22 -6.21 -6.76
N PRO A 55 -13.69 -7.45 -6.83
CA PRO A 55 -13.76 -8.38 -5.72
C PRO A 55 -12.94 -7.89 -4.52
N ILE A 56 -13.45 -8.15 -3.31
CA ILE A 56 -12.71 -8.06 -2.06
C ILE A 56 -12.22 -9.47 -1.71
N ILE A 57 -10.90 -9.65 -1.70
CA ILE A 57 -10.26 -10.91 -1.34
C ILE A 57 -9.92 -10.85 0.16
N PRO A 58 -10.36 -11.83 0.98
CA PRO A 58 -9.91 -11.93 2.36
C PRO A 58 -8.39 -12.04 2.43
N THR A 59 -7.76 -11.33 3.36
CA THR A 59 -6.30 -11.31 3.50
C THR A 59 -5.71 -12.71 3.62
N ALA A 60 -6.35 -13.59 4.39
CA ALA A 60 -5.92 -14.99 4.58
C ALA A 60 -5.91 -15.78 3.27
N ASP A 61 -6.85 -15.52 2.36
CA ASP A 61 -6.93 -16.18 1.06
C ASP A 61 -5.92 -15.56 0.09
N PHE A 62 -5.78 -14.23 0.13
CA PHE A 62 -4.85 -13.49 -0.70
C PHE A 62 -3.40 -13.96 -0.49
N VAL A 63 -2.93 -14.04 0.76
CA VAL A 63 -1.56 -14.48 1.05
C VAL A 63 -1.29 -15.93 0.66
N ARG A 64 -2.33 -16.77 0.52
CA ARG A 64 -2.20 -18.17 0.09
C ARG A 64 -2.14 -18.31 -1.41
N ALA A 65 -2.94 -17.53 -2.15
CA ALA A 65 -3.17 -17.75 -3.57
C ALA A 65 -2.48 -16.75 -4.50
N ALA A 66 -2.15 -15.54 -4.04
CA ALA A 66 -1.60 -14.49 -4.90
C ALA A 66 -0.14 -14.77 -5.31
N ASP A 67 0.24 -14.29 -6.49
CA ASP A 67 1.64 -14.27 -6.93
C ASP A 67 2.46 -13.37 -5.99
N ARG A 68 3.66 -13.80 -5.61
CA ARG A 68 4.55 -13.01 -4.73
C ARG A 68 5.11 -11.77 -5.39
N ASN A 69 5.07 -11.73 -6.72
CA ASN A 69 5.43 -10.57 -7.53
C ASN A 69 4.23 -9.62 -7.77
N SER A 70 3.03 -9.95 -7.28
CA SER A 70 1.88 -9.05 -7.36
C SER A 70 2.19 -7.69 -6.72
N ARG A 71 1.81 -6.61 -7.40
CA ARG A 71 1.97 -5.25 -6.88
C ARG A 71 0.86 -4.94 -5.89
N ILE A 72 1.24 -4.59 -4.66
CA ILE A 72 0.30 -4.34 -3.57
C ILE A 72 0.45 -2.90 -3.08
N LEU A 73 -0.66 -2.16 -3.09
CA LEU A 73 -0.71 -0.79 -2.58
C LEU A 73 -1.48 -0.76 -1.26
N LEU A 74 -0.81 -0.33 -0.20
CA LEU A 74 -1.38 -0.27 1.14
C LEU A 74 -2.20 1.00 1.32
N ALA A 75 -3.52 0.84 1.37
CA ALA A 75 -4.49 1.90 1.56
C ALA A 75 -5.09 1.89 2.99
N SER A 76 -4.26 1.58 3.97
CA SER A 76 -4.66 1.43 5.37
C SER A 76 -3.90 2.40 6.28
N GLN A 77 -4.56 2.85 7.35
CA GLN A 77 -3.88 3.55 8.44
C GLN A 77 -2.97 2.61 9.26
N HIS A 78 -3.20 1.30 9.15
CA HIS A 78 -2.39 0.21 9.72
C HIS A 78 -1.48 -0.42 8.64
N TRP A 79 -1.01 0.38 7.68
CA TRP A 79 -0.13 -0.10 6.63
C TRP A 79 1.16 -0.76 7.13
N PRO A 80 1.82 -0.37 8.24
CA PRO A 80 3.05 -1.03 8.66
C PRO A 80 2.78 -2.48 9.09
N GLU A 81 1.74 -2.73 9.89
CA GLU A 81 1.37 -4.08 10.29
C GLU A 81 1.01 -4.96 9.07
N ALA A 82 0.35 -4.36 8.06
CA ALA A 82 0.07 -5.04 6.80
C ALA A 82 1.34 -5.32 5.98
N ALA A 83 2.29 -4.37 5.93
CA ALA A 83 3.56 -4.52 5.24
C ALA A 83 4.40 -5.65 5.84
N ASP A 84 4.53 -5.68 7.18
CA ASP A 84 5.25 -6.73 7.89
C ASP A 84 4.63 -8.11 7.64
N THR A 85 3.30 -8.18 7.69
CA THR A 85 2.56 -9.41 7.39
C THR A 85 2.85 -9.89 5.97
N LEU A 86 2.71 -9.02 4.96
CA LEU A 86 2.95 -9.37 3.56
C LEU A 86 4.42 -9.75 3.31
N ALA A 87 5.37 -9.06 3.92
CA ALA A 87 6.79 -9.40 3.85
C ALA A 87 7.07 -10.80 4.43
N ALA A 88 6.45 -11.15 5.56
CA ALA A 88 6.56 -12.49 6.16
C ALA A 88 6.02 -13.61 5.25
N PHE A 89 5.08 -13.30 4.36
CA PHE A 89 4.57 -14.22 3.33
C PHE A 89 5.36 -14.18 2.02
N GLY A 90 6.41 -13.38 1.92
CA GLY A 90 7.32 -13.32 0.78
C GLY A 90 6.92 -12.37 -0.34
N PHE A 91 5.98 -11.45 -0.10
CA PHE A 91 5.65 -10.40 -1.08
C PHE A 91 6.77 -9.34 -1.11
N THR A 92 7.17 -8.95 -2.32
CA THR A 92 8.32 -8.07 -2.53
C THR A 92 7.93 -6.68 -3.08
N ASP A 93 6.82 -6.56 -3.80
CA ASP A 93 6.33 -5.29 -4.36
C ASP A 93 5.17 -4.69 -3.54
N VAL A 94 5.45 -4.36 -2.28
CA VAL A 94 4.49 -3.77 -1.33
C VAL A 94 4.80 -2.29 -1.11
N ARG A 95 3.83 -1.41 -1.37
CA ARG A 95 4.06 0.05 -1.35
C ARG A 95 3.02 0.79 -0.53
N ASN A 96 3.48 1.76 0.25
CA ASN A 96 2.60 2.61 1.05
C ASN A 96 1.93 3.68 0.19
N ALA A 97 0.60 3.63 0.07
CA ALA A 97 -0.19 4.62 -0.66
C ALA A 97 -0.83 5.68 0.24
N TYR A 98 -0.59 5.62 1.55
CA TYR A 98 -1.19 6.53 2.53
C TYR A 98 -0.96 8.02 2.22
N PRO A 99 0.23 8.49 1.75
CA PRO A 99 0.41 9.90 1.38
C PRO A 99 -0.51 10.37 0.24
N VAL A 100 -0.74 9.51 -0.76
CA VAL A 100 -1.65 9.80 -1.88
C VAL A 100 -3.09 9.92 -1.37
N ILE A 101 -3.49 9.04 -0.46
CA ILE A 101 -4.80 9.05 0.18
C ILE A 101 -5.00 10.33 0.99
N CYS A 102 -4.02 10.73 1.81
CA CYS A 102 -4.08 11.96 2.58
C CYS A 102 -4.23 13.19 1.69
N GLN A 103 -3.44 13.27 0.61
CA GLN A 103 -3.54 14.37 -0.35
C GLN A 103 -4.94 14.45 -0.97
N ARG A 104 -5.51 13.31 -1.37
CA ARG A 104 -6.80 13.25 -2.07
C ARG A 104 -7.99 13.50 -1.15
N LEU A 105 -7.90 13.06 0.10
CA LEU A 105 -8.95 13.26 1.11
C LEU A 105 -8.81 14.59 1.87
N GLY A 106 -7.80 15.41 1.57
CA GLY A 106 -7.54 16.66 2.29
C GLY A 106 -7.16 16.44 3.77
N ILE A 107 -6.64 15.26 4.11
CA ILE A 107 -6.23 14.91 5.47
C ILE A 107 -4.81 15.44 5.69
N PRO A 108 -4.56 16.27 6.72
CA PRO A 108 -3.22 16.76 7.01
C PRO A 108 -2.25 15.61 7.31
N ASP A 109 -1.13 15.53 6.61
CA ASP A 109 -0.08 14.51 6.81
C ASP A 109 0.38 14.43 8.30
N SER A 110 0.27 15.52 9.06
CA SER A 110 0.64 15.55 10.47
C SER A 110 -0.23 14.67 11.41
N THR A 111 -1.41 14.20 11.00
CA THR A 111 -2.25 13.34 11.85
C THR A 111 -1.73 11.92 11.96
N TRP A 112 -1.07 11.38 10.92
CA TRP A 112 -0.52 10.02 10.99
C TRP A 112 0.76 9.97 11.83
N LYS A 113 1.67 10.95 11.65
CA LYS A 113 2.92 11.03 12.44
C LYS A 113 2.62 11.09 13.93
N ARG A 114 1.54 11.78 14.33
CA ARG A 114 1.09 11.86 15.73
C ARG A 114 0.55 10.54 16.26
N ARG A 115 -0.31 9.84 15.51
CA ARG A 115 -0.85 8.53 15.93
C ARG A 115 0.23 7.46 16.00
N TRP A 116 1.17 7.43 15.05
CA TRP A 116 2.29 6.48 15.06
C TRP A 116 3.23 6.72 16.24
N ARG A 117 3.59 7.98 16.50
CA ARG A 117 4.39 8.35 17.68
C ARG A 117 3.69 8.00 18.98
N ALA A 118 2.39 8.27 19.10
CA ALA A 118 1.62 7.89 20.29
C ALA A 118 1.60 6.37 20.52
N ARG A 119 1.52 5.57 19.44
CA ARG A 119 1.53 4.11 19.50
C ARG A 119 2.91 3.54 19.85
N LEU A 120 3.99 4.12 19.33
CA LEU A 120 5.37 3.80 19.75
C LEU A 120 5.63 4.16 21.22
N LEU A 121 5.03 5.26 21.70
CA LEU A 121 5.18 5.70 23.09
C LEU A 121 4.28 4.90 24.06
N ALA A 122 3.13 4.41 23.61
CA ALA A 122 2.20 3.62 24.42
C ALA A 122 2.51 2.11 24.41
N GLY A 123 3.12 1.59 23.33
CA GLY A 123 3.59 0.22 23.23
C GLY A 123 5.10 0.18 23.32
N GLY A 124 5.64 0.09 24.54
CA GLY A 124 7.08 -0.01 24.76
C GLY A 124 7.71 -1.07 23.86
N ILE A 125 8.69 -0.64 23.06
CA ILE A 125 9.71 -1.40 22.33
C ILE A 125 9.34 -2.88 22.12
N VAL A 126 8.81 -3.21 20.94
CA VAL A 126 9.00 -4.55 20.37
C VAL A 126 9.88 -4.39 19.14
N GLY A 127 11.14 -4.81 19.28
CA GLY A 127 12.04 -5.16 18.18
C GLY A 127 12.53 -4.00 17.32
N GLY A 128 13.82 -3.67 17.47
CA GLY A 128 14.45 -2.57 16.74
C GLY A 128 14.38 -2.73 15.22
N LEU A 129 13.85 -1.71 14.55
CA LEU A 129 14.27 -1.20 13.24
C LEU A 129 13.59 0.16 12.96
N ALA A 130 13.59 1.05 13.97
CA ALA A 130 13.08 2.41 13.84
C ALA A 130 13.99 3.34 12.99
N ALA A 131 15.02 2.80 12.32
CA ALA A 131 16.05 3.60 11.66
C ALA A 131 16.04 3.53 10.12
N SER A 132 15.19 2.75 9.46
CA SER A 132 15.41 2.45 8.02
C SER A 132 14.30 2.83 7.06
N TYR A 133 13.07 3.15 7.47
CA TYR A 133 11.99 3.42 6.52
C TYR A 133 12.01 4.83 5.89
N GLY A 134 13.18 5.48 5.90
CA GLY A 134 13.49 6.71 5.16
C GLY A 134 14.49 6.51 4.01
N LEU A 135 15.00 5.30 3.75
CA LEU A 135 15.98 5.07 2.68
C LEU A 135 16.01 3.59 2.26
N VAL A 136 16.33 3.35 0.98
CA VAL A 136 16.54 2.06 0.26
C VAL A 136 15.26 1.62 -0.48
N VAL A 137 15.13 1.72 -1.81
CA VAL A 137 16.10 1.41 -2.88
C VAL A 137 16.13 2.52 -3.94
N ALA A 138 17.21 3.29 -3.97
CA ALA A 138 17.74 3.86 -5.21
C ALA A 138 18.77 2.87 -5.75
N VAL A 139 18.42 2.07 -6.76
CA VAL A 139 19.41 1.26 -7.51
C VAL A 139 19.06 1.23 -9.00
N ARG A 140 19.96 1.86 -9.76
CA ARG A 140 20.36 1.70 -11.17
C ARG A 140 19.41 2.09 -12.32
N ILE A 141 19.74 3.22 -12.94
CA ILE A 141 20.15 3.28 -14.36
C ILE A 141 21.51 3.99 -14.35
N ALA A 142 22.61 3.23 -14.28
CA ALA A 142 23.45 2.85 -15.43
C ALA A 142 24.29 4.03 -15.95
N ALA A 143 25.61 3.87 -15.79
CA ALA A 143 26.63 4.65 -16.45
C ALA A 143 26.54 4.49 -17.98
N GLY A 144 26.94 5.53 -18.71
CA GLY A 144 27.24 5.45 -20.14
C GLY A 144 27.12 6.80 -20.84
N PHE A 145 28.23 7.54 -20.88
CA PHE A 145 28.57 8.37 -22.03
C PHE A 145 28.73 7.49 -23.28
#